data_AF-A0A2V3U614-F1
#
_entry.id   AF-A0A2V3U614-F1
#
_cell.length_a   1.000
_cell.length_b   1.000
_cell.length_c   1.000
_cell.angle_alpha   90.00
_cell.angle_beta   90.00
_cell.angle_gamma   90.00
#
_symmetry.space_group_name_H-M   'P 1'
#
loop_
_entity.id
_entity.type
_entity.pdbx_description
1 polymer ?
#
loop_
_entity_poly.entity_id
_entity_poly.type
_entity_poly.pdbx_seq_one_letter_code
_entity_poly.pdbx_strand_id
1 'polypeptide(L)' 'MRPLAEAEISAFRSVRFVLTDMDETLTYRGRLSARTYDALERLQRADVTETFGN' A
#
# COMPACT_ATOMS: atom_id res chain seq x y z
N MET A 1 -2.35 11.51 14.83
CA MET A 1 -2.86 11.06 13.51
C MET A 1 -4.21 10.41 13.73
N ARG A 2 -5.15 10.53 12.78
CA ARG A 2 -6.40 9.73 12.80
C ARG A 2 -6.17 8.44 11.99
N PRO A 3 -6.81 7.31 12.35
CA PRO A 3 -6.76 6.09 11.55
C PRO A 3 -7.19 6.34 10.11
N LEU A 4 -6.49 5.77 9.13
CA LEU A 4 -6.86 5.86 7.71
C LEU A 4 -8.26 5.28 7.44
N ALA A 5 -8.69 4.31 8.26
CA ALA A 5 -10.03 3.71 8.18
C ALA A 5 -11.17 4.68 8.52
N GLU A 6 -10.87 5.79 9.19
CA GLU A 6 -11.85 6.85 9.50
C GLU A 6 -11.92 7.94 8.42
N ALA A 7 -11.03 7.90 7.42
CA ALA A 7 -11.05 8.87 6.33
C ALA A 7 -12.12 8.49 5.29
N GLU A 8 -12.81 9.50 4.77
CA GLU A 8 -13.69 9.34 3.61
C GLU A 8 -12.91 8.77 2.42
N ILE A 9 -13.46 7.77 1.74
CA ILE A 9 -12.82 7.15 0.55
C ILE A 9 -12.50 8.20 -0.52
N SER A 10 -13.35 9.23 -0.63
CA SER A 10 -13.16 10.34 -1.56
C SER A 10 -11.83 11.08 -1.34
N ALA A 11 -11.31 11.09 -0.11
CA ALA A 11 -10.03 11.71 0.22
C ALA A 11 -8.83 11.02 -0.44
N PHE A 12 -8.96 9.75 -0.82
CA PHE A 12 -7.89 8.99 -1.47
C PHE A 12 -7.94 9.02 -3.00
N ARG A 13 -9.00 9.58 -3.61
CA ARG A 13 -9.18 9.56 -5.08
C ARG A 13 -8.07 10.29 -5.85
N SER A 14 -7.43 11.27 -5.23
CA SER A 14 -6.31 12.04 -5.82
C SER A 14 -4.95 11.40 -5.57
N VAL A 15 -4.86 10.33 -4.76
CA VAL A 15 -3.60 9.66 -4.47
C VAL A 15 -3.11 8.97 -5.75
N ARG A 16 -1.83 9.16 -6.06
CA ARG A 16 -1.15 8.54 -7.21
C ARG A 16 0.07 7.73 -6.81
N PHE A 17 0.54 7.89 -5.58
CA PHE A 17 1.72 7.22 -5.08
C PHE A 17 1.42 6.68 -3.68
N VAL A 18 1.82 5.44 -3.44
CA VAL A 18 1.86 4.83 -2.10
C VAL A 18 3.31 4.48 -1.82
N LEU A 19 3.87 5.11 -0.79
CA LEU A 19 5.20 4.78 -0.29
C LEU A 19 5.04 3.77 0.84
N THR A 20 5.64 2.59 0.68
CA THR A 20 5.65 1.57 1.71
C THR A 20 7.08 1.25 2.10
N ASP A 21 7.27 0.97 3.37
CA ASP A 21 8.45 0.26 3.85
C ASP A 21 8.29 -1.25 3.55
N MET A 22 9.39 -1.96 3.30
CA MET A 22 9.38 -3.35 2.79
C MET A 22 9.64 -4.37 3.89
N ASP A 23 10.80 -4.27 4.52
CA ASP A 23 11.28 -5.25 5.49
C ASP A 23 10.51 -5.12 6.79
N GLU A 24 9.90 -6.22 7.23
CA GLU A 24 9.07 -6.28 8.44
C GLU A 24 7.79 -5.41 8.41
N THR A 25 7.57 -4.61 7.35
CA THR A 25 6.33 -3.87 7.10
C THR A 25 5.40 -4.63 6.15
N LEU A 26 5.83 -4.91 4.92
CA LEU A 26 5.05 -5.76 3.98
C LEU A 26 5.36 -7.24 4.16
N THR A 27 6.58 -7.53 4.62
CA THR A 27 7.05 -8.88 4.87
C THR A 27 6.96 -9.24 6.34
N TYR A 28 6.77 -10.52 6.65
CA TYR A 28 6.92 -11.05 8.00
C TYR A 28 7.94 -12.18 7.96
N ARG A 29 9.06 -12.03 8.67
CA ARG A 29 10.21 -12.96 8.64
C ARG A 29 10.70 -13.23 7.21
N GLY A 30 10.82 -12.16 6.41
CA GLY A 30 11.25 -12.21 5.01
C GLY A 30 10.25 -12.87 4.05
N ARG A 31 9.00 -13.10 4.49
CA ARG A 31 7.95 -13.67 3.64
C ARG A 31 6.86 -12.66 3.37
N LEU A 32 6.52 -12.47 2.10
CA LEU A 32 5.38 -11.68 1.67
C LEU A 32 4.13 -12.55 1.65
N SER A 33 3.04 -12.10 2.27
CA SER A 33 1.78 -12.84 2.24
C SER A 33 1.09 -12.70 0.87
N ALA A 34 0.36 -13.73 0.44
CA ALA A 34 -0.43 -13.66 -0.80
C ALA A 34 -1.42 -12.49 -0.79
N ARG A 35 -2.05 -12.21 0.35
CA ARG A 35 -2.96 -11.06 0.49
C ARG A 35 -2.26 -9.72 0.33
N THR A 36 -1.01 -9.61 0.81
CA THR A 36 -0.21 -8.40 0.63
C THR A 36 0.11 -8.23 -0.86
N TYR A 37 0.53 -9.30 -1.52
CA TYR A 37 0.80 -9.29 -2.96
C TYR A 37 -0.43 -8.90 -3.79
N ASP A 38 -1.59 -9.50 -3.52
CA ASP A 38 -2.87 -9.16 -4.18
C ASP A 38 -3.22 -7.68 -4.02
N ALA A 39 -2.92 -7.08 -2.85
CA ALA A 39 -3.16 -5.67 -2.60
C ALA A 39 -2.25 -4.77 -3.45
N LEU A 40 -0.97 -5.13 -3.61
CA LEU A 40 -0.02 -4.40 -4.45
C LEU A 40 -0.43 -4.48 -5.93
N GLU A 41 -0.84 -5.65 -6.42
CA GLU A 41 -1.35 -5.76 -7.79
C GLU A 41 -2.59 -4.88 -8.03
N ARG A 42 -3.46 -4.73 -7.02
CA ARG A 42 -4.64 -3.85 -7.14
C ARG A 42 -4.26 -2.37 -7.23
N LEU A 43 -3.19 -1.95 -6.56
CA LEU A 43 -2.66 -0.59 -6.69
C LEU A 43 -2.11 -0.38 -8.11
N GLN A 44 -1.32 -1.33 -8.61
CA GLN A 44 -0.77 -1.27 -9.96
C GLN A 44 -1.86 -1.22 -11.03
N ARG A 45 -2.91 -2.07 -10.92
CA ARG A 45 -4.06 -2.05 -11.84
C ARG A 45 -4.89 -0.77 -11.79
N ALA A 46 -4.79 -0.01 -10.70
CA ALA A 46 -5.46 1.27 -10.53
C ALA A 46 -4.60 2.47 -10.98
N ASP A 47 -3.47 2.22 -11.67
CA ASP A 47 -2.47 3.21 -12.08
C ASP A 47 -1.92 4.02 -10.88
N VAL A 48 -1.89 3.42 -9.69
CA VAL A 48 -1.24 3.97 -8.51
C VAL A 48 0.17 3.38 -8.43
N THR A 49 1.17 4.26 -8.44
CA THR A 49 2.57 3.86 -8.36
C THR A 49 2.91 3.47 -6.92
N GLU A 50 3.38 2.26 -6.75
CA GLU A 50 4.04 1.76 -5.54
C GLU A 50 5.52 2.11 -5.63
N THR A 51 6.04 2.81 -4.62
CA THR A 51 7.48 3.01 -4.47
C THR A 51 7.89 2.42 -3.13
N PHE A 52 8.98 1.67 -3.14
CA PHE A 52 9.62 1.19 -1.92
C PHE A 52 10.60 2.25 -1.43
N GLY A 53 10.54 2.58 -0.13
CA GLY A 53 11.56 3.42 0.49
C GLY A 53 12.94 2.77 0.33
N ASN A 54 13.94 3.56 -0.08
CA ASN A 54 15.34 3.14 -0.12
C ASN A 54 15.98 3.27 1.27
#